data_AF-A0A6L4Z3N2-F1
#
_entry.id   AF-A0A6L4Z3N2-F1
#
_cell.length_a   1.000
_cell.length_b   1.000
_cell.length_c   1.000
_cell.angle_alpha   90.00
_cell.angle_beta   90.00
_cell.angle_gamma   90.00
#
_symmetry.space_group_name_H-M   'P 1'
#
loop_
_entity.id
_entity.type
_entity.pdbx_description
1 polymer ?
#
loop_
_entity_poly.entity_id
_entity_poly.type
_entity_poly.pdbx_seq_one_letter_code
_entity_poly.pdbx_strand_id
1 'polypeptide(L)' 'EWQNSVTDILTHLNLHSAYHRGQIATKTRQSGYAPAYTDFIHAARNNLI' A
#
# COMPACT_ATOMS: atom_id res chain seq x y z
N GLU A 1 -23.09 -10.94 -17.45
CA GLU A 1 -22.26 -9.74 -17.22
C GLU A 1 -21.29 -10.02 -16.08
N TRP A 2 -20.14 -9.34 -16.04
CA TRP A 2 -19.20 -9.46 -14.91
C TRP A 2 -19.72 -8.63 -13.74
N GLN A 3 -19.77 -9.22 -12.54
CA GLN A 3 -20.17 -8.54 -11.30
C GLN A 3 -19.10 -8.77 -10.24
N ASN A 4 -18.76 -7.72 -9.50
CA ASN A 4 -17.84 -7.75 -8.37
C ASN A 4 -18.59 -7.31 -7.12
N SER A 5 -18.31 -7.96 -6.00
CA SER A 5 -18.78 -7.46 -4.70
C SER A 5 -17.97 -6.24 -4.26
N VAL A 6 -18.50 -5.48 -3.30
CA VAL A 6 -17.74 -4.40 -2.65
C VAL A 6 -16.45 -4.94 -2.03
N THR A 7 -16.49 -6.14 -1.45
CA THR A 7 -15.32 -6.81 -0.88
C THR A 7 -14.25 -7.09 -1.93
N ASP A 8 -14.63 -7.53 -3.13
CA ASP A 8 -13.67 -7.78 -4.23
C ASP A 8 -12.99 -6.48 -4.66
N ILE A 9 -13.77 -5.40 -4.79
CA ILE A 9 -13.27 -4.07 -5.17
C ILE A 9 -12.28 -3.55 -4.11
N LEU A 10 -12.64 -3.62 -2.83
CA LEU A 10 -11.78 -3.16 -1.74
C LEU A 10 -10.52 -4.02 -1.60
N THR A 11 -10.62 -5.33 -1.84
CA THR A 11 -9.47 -6.23 -1.86
C THR A 11 -8.52 -5.87 -2.99
N HIS A 12 -9.05 -5.69 -4.21
CA HIS A 12 -8.26 -5.28 -5.36
C HIS A 12 -7.58 -3.93 -5.14
N LEU A 13 -8.33 -2.93 -4.65
CA LEU A 13 -7.81 -1.59 -4.38
C LEU A 13 -6.62 -1.63 -3.41
N ASN A 14 -6.73 -2.38 -2.32
CA ASN A 14 -5.64 -2.52 -1.34
C ASN A 14 -4.39 -3.17 -1.95
N LEU A 15 -4.57 -4.27 -2.70
CA LEU A 15 -3.47 -4.98 -3.37
C LEU A 15 -2.79 -4.10 -4.43
N HIS A 16 -3.58 -3.43 -5.27
CA HIS A 16 -3.07 -2.55 -6.32
C HIS A 16 -2.31 -1.35 -5.73
N SER A 17 -2.81 -0.79 -4.62
CA SER A 17 -2.14 0.27 -3.89
C SER A 17 -0.80 -0.20 -3.30
N ALA A 18 -0.74 -1.41 -2.72
CA ALA A 18 0.49 -1.99 -2.20
C ALA A 18 1.52 -2.26 -3.31
N TYR A 19 1.08 -2.74 -4.48
CA TYR A 19 1.93 -2.97 -5.65
C TYR A 19 2.65 -1.69 -6.07
N HIS A 20 1.92 -0.59 -6.28
CA HIS A 20 2.53 0.67 -6.67
C HIS A 20 3.39 1.30 -5.58
N ARG A 21 3.01 1.17 -4.30
CA ARG A 21 3.87 1.61 -3.18
C ARG A 21 5.20 0.85 -3.17
N GLY A 22 5.19 -0.45 -3.45
CA GLY A 22 6.42 -1.25 -3.57
C GLY A 22 7.32 -0.79 -4.73
N GLN A 23 6.73 -0.43 -5.87
CA GLN A 23 7.47 0.14 -7.01
C GLN A 23 8.10 1.49 -6.64
N ILE A 24 7.36 2.38 -5.98
CA ILE A 24 7.85 3.68 -5.52
C ILE A 24 8.99 3.48 -4.51
N ALA A 25 8.79 2.64 -3.49
CA ALA A 25 9.80 2.36 -2.48
C ALA A 25 11.11 1.83 -3.08
N THR A 26 11.00 0.95 -4.08
CA THR A 26 12.17 0.45 -4.83
C THR A 26 12.90 1.58 -5.52
N LYS A 27 12.18 2.44 -6.26
CA LYS A 27 12.77 3.60 -6.96
C LYS A 27 13.40 4.59 -5.98
N THR A 28 12.73 4.91 -4.88
CA THR A 28 13.28 5.79 -3.82
C THR A 28 14.59 5.26 -3.28
N ARG A 29 14.68 3.95 -3.02
CA ARG A 29 15.90 3.30 -2.55
C ARG A 29 17.02 3.37 -3.60
N GLN A 30 16.70 3.09 -4.86
CA GLN A 30 17.65 3.17 -5.98
C GLN A 30 18.20 4.59 -6.17
N SER A 31 17.42 5.61 -5.84
CA SER A 31 17.87 7.01 -5.84
C SER A 31 18.66 7.42 -4.59
N GLY A 32 18.96 6.50 -3.67
CA GLY A 32 19.75 6.76 -2.46
C GLY A 32 18.96 7.30 -1.26
N TYR A 33 17.62 7.32 -1.34
CA TYR A 33 16.77 7.84 -0.27
C TYR A 33 16.09 6.71 0.52
N ALA A 34 15.67 7.03 1.75
CA ALA A 34 14.81 6.16 2.55
C ALA A 34 13.36 6.21 2.01
N PRO A 35 12.72 5.06 1.71
CA PRO A 35 11.31 5.01 1.36
C PRO A 35 10.40 5.50 2.50
N ALA A 36 9.20 5.96 2.13
CA ALA A 36 8.17 6.31 3.10
C ALA A 36 7.79 5.10 3.98
N TYR A 37 7.44 5.39 5.24
CA TYR A 37 6.96 4.40 6.19
C TYR A 37 5.55 3.91 5.84
N THR A 38 5.35 2.59 5.80
CA THR A 38 4.09 1.97 5.33
C THR A 38 3.60 0.80 6.18
N ASP A 39 4.07 0.65 7.42
CA ASP A 39 3.58 -0.41 8.31
C ASP A 39 2.29 0.05 8.99
N PHE A 40 1.18 -0.51 8.51
CA PHE A 40 -0.16 -0.21 9.00
C PHE A 40 -0.37 -0.63 10.45
N ILE A 41 0.14 -1.79 10.86
CA ILE A 41 -0.12 -2.32 12.21
C ILE A 41 0.55 -1.44 13.25
N HIS A 42 1.81 -1.07 13.01
CA HIS A 42 2.48 -0.16 13.94
C HIS A 42 1.87 1.24 13.89
N ALA A 43 1.48 1.78 12.72
CA ALA A 43 0.79 3.08 12.65
C ALA A 43 -0.51 3.09 13.47
N ALA A 44 -1.37 2.08 13.30
CA ALA A 44 -2.64 1.97 14.00
C ALA A 44 -2.46 1.76 15.51
N ARG A 45 -1.47 0.96 15.93
CA ARG A 45 -1.21 0.70 17.36
C ARG A 45 -0.60 1.89 18.10
N ASN A 46 0.05 2.80 17.38
CA ASN A 46 0.72 3.95 17.97
C ASN A 46 -0.01 5.28 17.71
N ASN A 47 -1.28 5.24 17.25
CA ASN A 47 -2.08 6.43 16.92
C ASN A 47 -1.38 7.40 15.96
N LEU A 48 -0.64 6.87 14.97
CA LEU A 48 -0.02 7.66 13.91
C LEU A 48 -0.99 7.91 12.74
N ILE A 49 -2.14 7.24 12.76
CA ILE A 49 -3.30 7.37 11.88
C ILE A 49 -4.58 7.22 12.71
#